data_AF-A0A453EUW4-F1
#
_entry.id   AF-A0A453EUW4-F1
#
_cell.length_a   1.000
_cell.length_b   1.000
_cell.length_c   1.000
_cell.angle_alpha   90.00
_cell.angle_beta   90.00
_cell.angle_gamma   90.00
#
_symmetry.space_group_name_H-M   'P 1'
#
loop_
_entity.id
_entity.type
_entity.pdbx_description
1 polymer ?
#
loop_
_entity_poly.entity_id
_entity_poly.type
_entity_poly.pdbx_seq_one_letter_code
_entity_poly.pdbx_strand_id
1 'polypeptide(L)'
;LQLYPYHLADYMCRVLRISPFRYYCDILFETMKNEQPYDSIPNFTAADALRLTGIGRNEFIDIMNKCRSKKLMWKLNKSIAKDLLPTQPVDFPIEPWWGVCLVNFTLEEFKKLSEEETATIDKICKEEANSYVLFDMKIIDDLYKRGLVYFDVPVYTD
;
A
#
# COMPACT_ATOMS: atom_id res chain seq x y z
N LEU A 1 -3.48 -12.37 14.69
CA LEU A 1 -3.08 -12.17 13.28
C LEU A 1 -3.16 -10.68 12.99
N GLN A 2 -2.08 -10.03 12.54
CA GLN A 2 -2.05 -8.61 12.18
C GLN A 2 -2.13 -8.47 10.66
N LEU A 3 -3.24 -8.94 10.08
CA LEU A 3 -3.50 -8.80 8.65
C LEU A 3 -4.20 -7.48 8.38
N TYR A 4 -3.99 -6.95 7.18
CA TYR A 4 -4.78 -5.82 6.73
C TYR A 4 -6.28 -6.18 6.76
N PRO A 5 -7.15 -5.35 7.36
CA PRO A 5 -8.57 -5.66 7.48
C PRO A 5 -9.28 -5.39 6.15
N TYR A 6 -9.14 -6.30 5.18
CA TYR A 6 -9.70 -6.16 3.83
C TYR A 6 -11.22 -5.96 3.81
N HIS A 7 -11.95 -6.55 4.76
CA HIS A 7 -13.39 -6.33 4.93
C HIS A 7 -13.77 -4.88 5.31
N LEU A 8 -12.79 -4.08 5.76
CA LEU A 8 -12.94 -2.65 6.04
C LEU A 8 -12.18 -1.80 5.00
N ALA A 9 -11.79 -2.36 3.85
CA ALA A 9 -10.94 -1.68 2.87
C ALA A 9 -11.51 -0.34 2.44
N ASP A 10 -12.83 -0.21 2.26
CA ASP A 10 -13.45 1.08 1.92
C ASP A 10 -13.14 2.14 2.98
N TYR A 11 -13.45 1.88 4.25
CA TYR A 11 -13.14 2.81 5.32
C TYR A 11 -11.63 3.07 5.47
N MET A 12 -10.82 2.02 5.43
CA MET A 12 -9.37 2.11 5.63
C MET A 12 -8.67 2.90 4.51
N CYS A 13 -8.94 2.58 3.25
CA CYS A 13 -8.33 3.24 2.09
C CYS A 13 -8.95 4.62 1.84
N ARG A 14 -10.28 4.72 1.85
CA ARG A 14 -10.98 5.94 1.45
C ARG A 14 -10.97 6.99 2.55
N VAL A 15 -11.29 6.61 3.79
CA VAL A 15 -11.44 7.55 4.91
C VAL A 15 -10.13 7.73 5.65
N LEU A 16 -9.50 6.64 6.11
CA LEU A 16 -8.25 6.73 6.88
C LEU A 16 -7.01 6.98 6.01
N ARG A 17 -7.11 6.82 4.68
CA ARG A 17 -5.99 6.90 3.73
C ARG A 17 -4.85 5.93 4.09
N ILE A 18 -5.22 4.73 4.55
CA ILE A 18 -4.31 3.64 4.89
C ILE A 18 -4.51 2.50 3.88
N SER A 19 -3.65 2.46 2.86
CA SER A 19 -3.58 1.34 1.92
C SER A 19 -2.94 0.10 2.59
N PRO A 20 -3.16 -1.11 2.03
CA PRO A 20 -2.46 -2.32 2.47
C PRO A 20 -0.94 -2.14 2.50
N PHE A 21 -0.38 -1.53 1.45
CA PHE A 21 1.05 -1.20 1.38
C PHE A 21 1.50 -0.37 2.59
N ARG A 22 0.81 0.74 2.87
CA ARG A 22 1.17 1.63 3.99
C ARG A 22 1.02 0.94 5.34
N TYR A 23 -0.01 0.12 5.50
CA TYR A 23 -0.24 -0.67 6.72
C TYR A 23 0.94 -1.60 7.01
N TYR A 24 1.40 -2.35 6.01
CA TYR A 24 2.53 -3.27 6.20
C TYR A 24 3.87 -2.54 6.33
N CYS A 25 4.08 -1.39 5.67
CA CYS A 25 5.23 -0.52 5.95
C CYS A 25 5.23 -0.04 7.41
N ASP A 26 4.07 0.33 7.97
CA ASP A 26 3.96 0.74 9.36
C ASP A 26 4.25 -0.43 10.33
N ILE A 27 3.83 -1.67 10.03
CA ILE A 27 4.20 -2.87 10.81
C ILE A 27 5.72 -3.10 10.79
N LEU A 28 6.34 -3.07 9.61
CA LEU A 28 7.78 -3.23 9.46
C LEU A 28 8.53 -2.15 10.26
N PHE A 29 8.08 -0.90 10.15
CA PHE A 29 8.64 0.21 10.89
C PHE A 29 8.55 0.00 12.40
N GLU A 30 7.37 -0.30 12.94
CA GLU A 30 7.21 -0.48 14.39
C GLU A 30 8.02 -1.68 14.89
N THR A 31 8.17 -2.74 14.08
CA THR A 31 9.05 -3.87 14.42
C THR A 31 10.51 -3.43 14.53
N MET A 32 11.01 -2.67 13.55
CA MET A 32 12.38 -2.12 13.56
C MET A 32 12.62 -1.17 14.74
N LYS A 33 11.66 -0.26 14.97
CA LYS A 33 11.72 0.76 16.03
C LYS A 33 11.73 0.15 17.42
N ASN A 34 11.03 -0.98 17.62
CA ASN A 34 11.05 -1.75 18.87
C ASN A 34 12.21 -2.76 18.93
N GLU A 35 13.15 -2.68 17.98
CA GLU A 35 14.32 -3.55 17.84
C GLU A 35 14.01 -5.05 17.82
N GLN A 36 12.79 -5.42 17.40
CA GLN A 36 12.37 -6.81 17.32
C GLN A 36 12.94 -7.47 16.06
N PRO A 37 13.29 -8.77 16.12
CA PRO A 37 13.72 -9.50 14.94
C PRO A 37 12.56 -9.67 13.96
N TYR A 38 12.85 -9.78 12.66
CA TYR A 38 11.83 -10.04 11.63
C TYR A 38 10.97 -11.27 11.96
N ASP A 39 11.57 -12.30 12.56
CA ASP A 39 10.92 -13.55 12.94
C ASP A 39 9.83 -13.37 14.03
N SER A 40 9.71 -12.19 14.65
CA SER A 40 8.58 -11.88 15.53
C SER A 40 7.30 -11.49 14.78
N ILE A 41 7.38 -11.20 13.48
CA ILE A 41 6.23 -10.85 12.65
C ILE A 41 5.47 -12.15 12.32
N PRO A 42 4.13 -12.22 12.53
CA PRO A 42 3.37 -13.42 12.18
C PRO A 42 3.52 -13.81 10.71
N ASN A 43 3.63 -15.09 10.40
CA ASN A 43 3.92 -15.60 9.04
C ASN A 43 3.04 -15.01 7.92
N PHE A 44 1.73 -14.97 8.11
CA PHE A 44 0.83 -14.41 7.09
C PHE A 44 1.00 -12.89 6.92
N THR A 45 1.30 -12.17 8.00
CA THR A 45 1.66 -10.74 7.96
C THR A 45 2.98 -10.53 7.23
N ALA A 46 3.99 -11.37 7.50
CA ALA A 46 5.29 -11.32 6.83
C ALA A 46 5.17 -11.61 5.32
N ALA A 47 4.35 -12.59 4.94
CA ALA A 47 4.09 -12.94 3.55
C ALA A 47 3.44 -11.78 2.78
N ASP A 48 2.42 -11.13 3.34
CA ASP A 48 1.79 -9.97 2.72
C ASP A 48 2.70 -8.73 2.71
N ALA A 49 3.47 -8.51 3.77
CA ALA A 49 4.46 -7.44 3.81
C ALA A 49 5.49 -7.63 2.69
N LEU A 50 6.03 -8.84 2.51
CA LEU A 50 6.93 -9.15 1.40
C LEU A 50 6.26 -8.91 0.05
N ARG A 51 5.04 -9.39 -0.15
CA ARG A 51 4.31 -9.25 -1.43
C ARG A 51 4.07 -7.80 -1.82
N LEU A 52 3.73 -6.94 -0.86
CA LEU A 52 3.35 -5.54 -1.14
C LEU A 52 4.52 -4.57 -1.06
N THR A 53 5.51 -4.83 -0.21
CA THR A 53 6.64 -3.92 0.05
C THR A 53 7.96 -4.41 -0.54
N GLY A 54 8.07 -5.70 -0.87
CA GLY A 54 9.34 -6.31 -1.27
C GLY A 54 10.30 -6.55 -0.11
N ILE A 55 9.92 -6.25 1.14
CA ILE A 55 10.78 -6.42 2.31
C ILE A 55 10.56 -7.80 2.92
N GLY A 56 11.49 -8.71 2.61
CA GLY A 56 11.63 -9.98 3.29
C GLY A 56 12.57 -9.88 4.48
N ARG A 57 12.94 -11.05 5.01
CA ARG A 57 13.82 -11.18 6.16
C ARG A 57 15.20 -10.56 5.92
N ASN A 58 15.77 -10.78 4.73
CA ASN A 58 17.13 -10.31 4.41
C ASN A 58 17.14 -8.79 4.24
N GLU A 59 16.18 -8.24 3.51
CA GLU A 59 16.03 -6.79 3.30
C GLU A 59 15.80 -6.07 4.63
N PHE A 60 14.98 -6.64 5.51
CA PHE A 60 14.75 -6.11 6.85
C PHE A 60 16.03 -6.07 7.68
N ILE A 61 16.81 -7.17 7.71
CA ILE A 61 18.08 -7.25 8.43
C ILE A 61 19.07 -6.21 7.89
N ASP A 62 19.15 -6.04 6.58
CA ASP A 62 20.03 -5.05 5.94
C ASP A 62 19.64 -3.62 6.32
N ILE A 63 18.35 -3.30 6.35
CA ILE A 63 17.86 -1.99 6.81
C ILE A 63 18.22 -1.78 8.29
N MET A 64 17.98 -2.77 9.15
CA MET A 64 18.32 -2.70 10.57
C MET A 64 19.83 -2.46 10.79
N ASN A 65 20.68 -3.15 10.03
CA ASN A 65 22.12 -2.96 10.09
C ASN A 65 22.56 -1.55 9.63
N LYS A 66 21.93 -1.02 8.57
CA LYS A 66 22.14 0.37 8.12
C LYS A 66 21.71 1.39 9.19
N CYS A 67 20.62 1.14 9.90
CA CYS A 67 20.16 1.99 11.01
C CYS A 67 21.15 1.98 12.19
N ARG A 68 21.66 0.79 12.54
CA ARG A 68 22.66 0.60 13.62
C ARG A 68 23.99 1.28 13.30
N SER A 69 24.52 1.07 12.08
CA SER A 69 25.83 1.62 11.68
C SER A 69 25.86 3.15 11.68
N LYS A 70 24.73 3.79 11.32
CA LYS A 70 24.58 5.24 11.35
C LYS A 70 24.24 5.81 12.73
N LYS A 71 24.22 4.98 13.80
CA LYS A 71 23.73 5.32 15.15
C LYS A 71 22.32 5.96 15.11
N LEU A 72 21.48 5.54 14.17
CA LEU A 72 20.12 6.07 13.98
C LEU A 72 19.08 5.33 14.82
N MET A 73 19.46 4.27 15.55
CA MET A 73 18.53 3.48 16.37
C MET A 73 17.74 4.30 17.40
N TRP A 74 18.41 5.22 18.10
CA TRP A 74 17.74 6.14 19.05
C TRP A 74 17.02 7.30 18.35
N LYS A 75 17.28 7.52 17.05
CA LYS A 75 16.66 8.54 16.19
C LYS A 75 15.62 7.97 15.23
N LEU A 76 15.32 6.67 15.30
CA LEU A 76 14.40 5.96 14.40
C LEU A 76 12.98 6.46 14.68
N ASN A 77 12.71 7.68 14.22
CA ASN A 77 11.40 8.28 14.15
C ASN A 77 10.73 7.82 12.85
N LYS A 78 9.44 8.13 12.72
CA LYS A 78 8.67 7.74 11.55
C LYS A 78 9.23 8.34 10.25
N SER A 79 10.05 9.40 10.27
CA SER A 79 10.60 9.99 9.05
C SER A 79 11.84 9.24 8.53
N ILE A 80 12.78 8.87 9.40
CA ILE A 80 14.02 8.19 8.98
C ILE A 80 13.76 6.78 8.47
N ALA A 81 12.82 6.05 9.08
CA ALA A 81 12.43 4.75 8.56
C ALA A 81 11.62 4.85 7.27
N LYS A 82 10.81 5.91 7.09
CA LYS A 82 10.12 6.16 5.82
C LYS A 82 11.11 6.38 4.67
N ASP A 83 12.31 6.87 4.95
CA ASP A 83 13.36 7.03 3.93
C ASP A 83 14.08 5.71 3.59
N LEU A 84 13.99 4.71 4.46
CA LEU A 84 14.65 3.40 4.28
C LEU A 84 13.69 2.29 3.85
N LEU A 85 12.39 2.47 4.11
CA LEU A 85 11.33 1.64 3.60
C LEU A 85 10.93 2.11 2.19
N PRO A 86 10.35 1.21 1.37
CA PRO A 86 9.83 1.59 0.06
C PRO A 86 8.77 2.68 0.19
N THR A 87 8.73 3.58 -0.79
CA THR A 87 7.75 4.67 -0.88
C THR A 87 6.57 4.32 -1.80
N GLN A 88 6.71 3.26 -2.59
CA GLN A 88 5.69 2.73 -3.49
C GLN A 88 5.59 1.21 -3.35
N PRO A 89 4.40 0.63 -3.60
CA PRO A 89 4.23 -0.81 -3.61
C PRO A 89 5.05 -1.47 -4.72
N VAL A 90 5.43 -2.73 -4.50
CA VAL A 90 6.02 -3.58 -5.53
C VAL A 90 4.96 -3.94 -6.57
N ASP A 91 5.36 -4.08 -7.83
CA ASP A 91 4.47 -4.57 -8.88
C ASP A 91 4.03 -6.00 -8.57
N PHE A 92 2.73 -6.25 -8.60
CA PHE A 92 2.16 -7.56 -8.36
C PHE A 92 1.01 -7.80 -9.35
N PRO A 93 0.68 -9.07 -9.67
CA PRO A 93 -0.40 -9.36 -10.61
C PRO A 93 -1.74 -8.89 -10.05
N ILE A 94 -2.40 -8.01 -10.80
CA ILE A 94 -3.76 -7.55 -10.54
C ILE A 94 -4.69 -8.36 -11.43
N GLU A 95 -5.69 -9.00 -10.82
CA GLU A 95 -6.63 -9.80 -11.61
C GLU A 95 -7.63 -8.91 -12.36
N PRO A 96 -8.03 -9.28 -13.60
CA PRO A 96 -8.91 -8.47 -14.45
C PRO A 96 -10.25 -8.09 -13.82
N TRP A 97 -10.74 -8.93 -12.91
CA TRP A 97 -12.06 -8.82 -12.28
C TRP A 97 -12.04 -8.05 -10.95
N TRP A 98 -10.85 -7.71 -10.42
CA TRP A 98 -10.77 -6.90 -9.20
C TRP A 98 -11.40 -5.54 -9.40
N GLY A 99 -12.15 -5.07 -8.41
CA GLY A 99 -12.75 -3.75 -8.40
C GLY A 99 -11.68 -2.67 -8.21
N VAL A 100 -11.82 -1.56 -8.93
CA VAL A 100 -11.00 -0.36 -8.79
C VAL A 100 -11.83 0.67 -8.04
N CYS A 101 -11.36 1.07 -6.87
CA CYS A 101 -12.07 1.99 -5.99
C CYS A 101 -11.24 3.24 -5.74
N LEU A 102 -11.92 4.40 -5.69
CA LEU A 102 -11.30 5.67 -5.38
C LEU A 102 -11.12 5.85 -3.88
N VAL A 103 -10.04 6.53 -3.51
CA VAL A 103 -9.90 7.13 -2.17
C VAL A 103 -10.49 8.54 -2.14
N ASN A 104 -10.50 9.19 -0.97
CA ASN A 104 -10.79 10.62 -0.91
C ASN A 104 -9.54 11.44 -1.29
N PHE A 105 -9.70 12.36 -2.24
CA PHE A 105 -8.59 13.15 -2.80
C PHE A 105 -8.47 14.47 -2.07
N THR A 106 -7.23 14.91 -1.85
CA THR A 106 -6.96 16.31 -1.51
C THR A 106 -7.06 17.18 -2.76
N LEU A 107 -7.27 18.48 -2.57
CA LEU A 107 -7.29 19.45 -3.68
C LEU A 107 -5.97 19.45 -4.47
N GLU A 108 -4.83 19.20 -3.81
CA GLU A 108 -3.53 19.14 -4.48
C GLU A 108 -3.37 17.89 -5.34
N GLU A 109 -3.82 16.74 -4.84
CA GLU A 109 -3.80 15.49 -5.62
C GLU A 109 -4.69 15.60 -6.85
N PHE A 110 -5.89 16.19 -6.70
CA PHE A 110 -6.81 16.42 -7.80
C PHE A 110 -6.21 17.34 -8.89
N LYS A 111 -5.56 18.43 -8.49
CA LYS A 111 -4.91 19.37 -9.43
C LYS A 111 -3.73 18.78 -10.20
N LYS A 112 -3.14 17.67 -9.72
CA LYS A 112 -2.00 16.99 -10.35
C LYS A 112 -2.43 15.92 -11.34
N LEU A 113 -3.73 15.68 -11.51
CA LEU A 113 -4.23 14.69 -12.45
C LEU A 113 -4.02 15.15 -13.89
N SER A 114 -3.66 14.22 -14.77
CA SER A 114 -3.74 14.44 -16.22
C SER A 114 -5.20 14.44 -16.69
N GLU A 115 -5.45 14.87 -17.93
CA GLU A 115 -6.78 14.77 -18.54
C GLU A 115 -7.26 13.31 -18.63
N GLU A 116 -6.35 12.39 -18.96
CA GLU A 116 -6.62 10.95 -19.05
C GLU A 116 -6.94 10.34 -17.67
N GLU A 117 -6.18 10.72 -16.64
CA GLU A 117 -6.44 10.31 -15.25
C GLU A 117 -7.79 10.85 -14.76
N THR A 118 -8.10 12.10 -15.09
CA THR A 118 -9.38 12.74 -14.72
C THR A 118 -10.55 12.04 -15.39
N ALA A 119 -10.45 11.73 -16.69
CA ALA A 119 -11.48 10.99 -17.41
C ALA A 119 -11.67 9.57 -16.85
N THR A 120 -10.59 8.91 -16.43
CA THR A 120 -10.63 7.59 -15.79
C THR A 120 -11.33 7.66 -14.44
N ILE A 121 -11.03 8.65 -13.61
CA ILE A 121 -11.70 8.88 -12.31
C ILE A 121 -13.18 9.17 -12.50
N ASP A 122 -13.54 10.00 -13.48
CA ASP A 122 -14.93 10.29 -13.82
C ASP A 122 -15.69 9.03 -14.25
N LYS A 123 -15.02 8.12 -14.95
CA LYS A 123 -15.58 6.82 -15.34
C LYS A 123 -15.84 5.94 -14.11
N ILE A 124 -14.86 5.81 -13.22
CA ILE A 124 -15.00 5.04 -11.96
C ILE A 124 -16.18 5.55 -11.11
N CYS A 125 -16.42 6.87 -11.08
CA CYS A 125 -17.53 7.46 -10.33
C CYS A 125 -18.93 7.16 -10.92
N LYS A 126 -19.03 6.88 -12.22
CA LYS A 126 -20.32 6.80 -12.94
C LYS A 126 -20.79 5.37 -13.16
N GLU A 127 -19.89 4.40 -13.21
CA GLU A 127 -20.22 3.02 -13.55
C GLU A 127 -20.63 2.20 -12.31
N GLU A 128 -21.64 1.34 -12.48
CA GLU A 128 -22.06 0.37 -11.45
C GLU A 128 -21.04 -0.77 -11.28
N ALA A 129 -20.20 -1.02 -12.29
CA ALA A 129 -19.16 -2.03 -12.29
C ALA A 129 -17.80 -1.40 -12.64
N ASN A 130 -16.83 -1.52 -11.75
CA ASN A 130 -15.51 -0.89 -11.86
C ASN A 130 -14.38 -1.92 -11.90
N SER A 131 -14.51 -3.00 -12.69
CA SER A 131 -13.45 -4.01 -12.78
C SER A 131 -12.20 -3.47 -13.51
N TYR A 132 -11.02 -3.87 -13.05
CA TYR A 132 -9.72 -3.44 -13.55
C TYR A 132 -9.58 -3.52 -15.09
N VAL A 133 -10.10 -4.60 -15.69
CA VAL A 133 -10.08 -4.83 -17.15
C VAL A 133 -10.81 -3.75 -17.98
N LEU A 134 -11.67 -2.95 -17.36
CA LEU A 134 -12.45 -1.92 -18.04
C LEU A 134 -11.68 -0.60 -18.22
N PHE A 135 -10.47 -0.50 -17.67
CA PHE A 135 -9.66 0.71 -17.66
C PHE A 135 -8.32 0.51 -18.35
N ASP A 136 -7.66 1.62 -18.68
CA ASP A 136 -6.25 1.57 -19.07
C ASP A 136 -5.41 1.14 -17.85
N MET A 137 -4.78 -0.04 -17.97
CA MET A 137 -4.01 -0.66 -16.90
C MET A 137 -2.88 0.24 -16.41
N LYS A 138 -2.20 0.95 -17.32
CA LYS A 138 -1.09 1.83 -16.95
C LYS A 138 -1.56 3.01 -16.13
N ILE A 139 -2.70 3.61 -16.50
CA ILE A 139 -3.29 4.71 -15.74
C ILE A 139 -3.67 4.25 -14.33
N ILE A 140 -4.34 3.09 -14.21
CA ILE A 140 -4.73 2.56 -12.90
C ILE A 140 -3.52 2.19 -12.04
N ASP A 141 -2.49 1.59 -12.62
CA ASP A 141 -1.26 1.23 -11.91
C ASP A 141 -0.53 2.47 -11.38
N ASP A 142 -0.44 3.53 -12.17
CA ASP A 142 0.17 4.80 -11.77
C ASP A 142 -0.64 5.49 -10.65
N LEU A 143 -1.98 5.49 -10.76
CA LEU A 143 -2.88 5.97 -9.71
C LEU A 143 -2.74 5.13 -8.43
N TYR A 144 -2.58 3.81 -8.55
CA TYR A 144 -2.40 2.89 -7.42
C TYR A 144 -1.07 3.13 -6.70
N LYS A 145 0.02 3.29 -7.45
CA LYS A 145 1.36 3.63 -6.91
C LYS A 145 1.35 4.96 -6.17
N ARG A 146 0.53 5.92 -6.61
CA ARG A 146 0.29 7.20 -5.93
C ARG A 146 -0.69 7.10 -4.75
N GLY A 147 -1.33 5.94 -4.54
CA GLY A 147 -2.31 5.73 -3.48
C GLY A 147 -3.62 6.49 -3.70
N LEU A 148 -4.00 6.74 -4.95
CA LEU A 148 -5.24 7.40 -5.34
C LEU A 148 -6.39 6.42 -5.62
N VAL A 149 -6.04 5.17 -5.91
CA VAL A 149 -6.99 4.06 -6.01
C VAL A 149 -6.55 2.91 -5.12
N TYR A 150 -7.49 2.03 -4.79
CA TYR A 150 -7.24 0.74 -4.17
C TYR A 150 -8.04 -0.34 -4.90
N PHE A 151 -7.55 -1.57 -4.81
CA PHE A 151 -8.24 -2.72 -5.38
C PHE A 151 -9.13 -3.37 -4.33
N ASP A 152 -10.38 -3.59 -4.69
CA ASP A 152 -11.33 -4.39 -3.93
C ASP A 152 -11.48 -5.77 -4.57
N VAL A 153 -11.45 -6.81 -3.76
CA VAL A 153 -11.60 -8.19 -4.22
C VAL A 153 -13.02 -8.61 -3.83
N PRO A 154 -13.98 -8.63 -4.79
CA PRO A 154 -15.34 -8.96 -4.46
C PRO A 154 -15.42 -10.38 -3.91
N VAL A 155 -15.83 -10.51 -2.65
CA VAL A 155 -16.14 -11.79 -2.01
C VAL A 155 -17.65 -11.91 -2.03
N TYR A 156 -18.19 -12.50 -3.10
CA TYR A 156 -19.61 -12.81 -3.14
C TYR A 156 -19.88 -13.95 -2.14
N THR A 157 -20.91 -13.78 -1.31
CA THR A 157 -21.51 -14.93 -0.64
C THR A 157 -22.27 -15.72 -1.70
N ASP A 158 -21.91 -17.00 -1.87
CA ASP A 158 -22.69 -17.94 -2.69
C ASP A 158 -24.18 -17.94 -2.31
#